data_AF-A0A3M8FTX4-F1
#
_entry.id   AF-A0A3M8FTX4-F1
#
_cell.length_a   1.000
_cell.length_b   1.000
_cell.length_c   1.000
_cell.angle_alpha   90.00
_cell.angle_beta   90.00
_cell.angle_gamma   90.00
#
_symmetry.space_group_name_H-M   'P 1'
#
loop_
_entity.id
_entity.type
_entity.pdbx_description
1 polymer ?
#
loop_
_entity_poly.entity_id
_entity_poly.type
_entity_poly.pdbx_seq_one_letter_code
_entity_poly.pdbx_strand_id
1 'polypeptide(L)'
;MSIDLAAWYDRAGPVVDGFVYLILFTAIARVALGDTARGRAGHALAGAVGFALAVGAATLAHSTGFRLSSLGLMAWGLVLIVLAITVQRSLAFFGAPWWLSVSGSLVLTLGLTGTLAESVMDALAEAGLGAVIPIAFVVFATALVIGLVRSREVRRDPTSDRFVPEPVLPIRRNPDGDGFERLRGGLNTGSFDARSETALMGVLKERKKFDADVMRDAQRLSRSVPDSKRKQGRALIAAITENGQQYQRAFDSLAEAHDHNDRGAARLSLRRLQQIQREANRLRAVLSRFVRRHR
;
A
#
# COMPACT_ATOMS: atom_id res chain seq x y z
N MET A 1 -49.73 11.42 4.48
CA MET A 1 -49.09 11.17 5.78
C MET A 1 -47.69 11.76 5.70
N SER A 2 -47.50 13.00 6.15
CA SER A 2 -46.17 13.63 6.17
C SER A 2 -45.36 13.01 7.29
N ILE A 3 -44.20 12.45 6.97
CA ILE A 3 -43.26 11.99 7.99
C ILE A 3 -42.62 13.24 8.59
N ASP A 4 -42.87 13.49 9.88
CA ASP A 4 -42.20 14.56 10.62
C ASP A 4 -40.75 14.14 10.89
N LEU A 5 -39.86 14.56 10.00
CA LEU A 5 -38.45 14.25 10.04
C LEU A 5 -37.76 14.88 11.27
N ALA A 6 -38.27 16.02 11.75
CA ALA A 6 -37.72 16.73 12.90
C ALA A 6 -38.01 15.96 14.19
N ALA A 7 -39.26 15.53 14.39
CA ALA A 7 -39.64 14.70 15.54
C ALA A 7 -38.91 13.35 15.58
N TRP A 8 -38.61 12.77 14.41
CA TRP A 8 -37.80 11.55 14.32
C TRP A 8 -36.34 11.82 14.73
N TYR A 9 -35.75 12.91 14.23
CA TYR A 9 -34.37 13.28 14.57
C TYR A 9 -34.22 13.66 16.05
N ASP A 10 -35.22 14.27 16.68
CA ASP A 10 -35.14 14.56 18.12
C ASP A 10 -35.04 13.30 19.00
N ARG A 11 -35.62 12.18 18.56
CA ARG A 11 -35.48 10.88 19.24
C ARG A 11 -34.21 10.14 18.85
N ALA A 12 -33.86 10.15 17.56
CA ALA A 12 -32.74 9.38 17.02
C ALA A 12 -31.41 10.16 17.00
N GLY A 13 -31.43 11.46 17.30
CA GLY A 13 -30.31 12.40 17.15
C GLY A 13 -29.03 11.93 17.82
N PRO A 14 -29.04 11.46 19.08
CA PRO A 14 -27.84 10.94 19.72
C PRO A 14 -27.21 9.74 18.98
N VAL A 15 -28.04 8.88 18.39
CA VAL A 15 -27.59 7.71 17.61
C VAL A 15 -27.01 8.16 16.27
N VAL A 16 -27.68 9.10 15.59
CA VAL A 16 -27.20 9.67 14.33
C VAL A 16 -25.86 10.38 14.53
N ASP A 17 -25.76 11.21 15.57
CA ASP A 17 -24.56 11.95 15.92
C ASP A 17 -23.41 10.99 16.25
N GLY A 18 -23.68 9.94 17.03
CA GLY A 18 -22.72 8.88 17.31
C GLY A 18 -22.21 8.17 16.05
N PHE A 19 -23.09 7.88 15.09
CA PHE A 19 -22.71 7.30 13.80
C PHE A 19 -21.84 8.24 12.97
N VAL A 20 -22.18 9.53 12.93
CA VAL A 20 -21.41 10.54 12.20
C VAL A 20 -20.02 10.69 12.81
N TYR A 21 -19.91 10.78 14.14
CA TYR A 21 -18.63 10.80 14.83
C TYR A 21 -17.82 9.54 14.52
N LEU A 22 -18.44 8.36 14.54
CA LEU A 22 -17.76 7.11 14.23
C LEU A 22 -17.13 7.12 12.84
N ILE A 23 -17.87 7.53 11.83
CA ILE A 23 -17.35 7.57 10.45
C ILE A 23 -16.25 8.62 10.34
N LEU A 24 -16.47 9.81 10.90
CA LEU A 24 -15.53 10.92 10.84
C LEU A 24 -14.19 10.56 11.48
N PHE A 25 -14.20 10.11 12.74
CA PHE A 25 -12.96 9.80 13.46
C PHE A 25 -12.27 8.56 12.92
N THR A 26 -13.01 7.58 12.39
CA THR A 26 -12.41 6.44 11.68
C THR A 26 -11.72 6.88 10.39
N ALA A 27 -12.30 7.84 9.66
CA ALA A 27 -11.66 8.41 8.46
C ALA A 27 -10.39 9.18 8.83
N ILE A 28 -10.44 10.05 9.84
CA ILE A 28 -9.29 10.81 10.34
C ILE A 28 -8.19 9.86 10.82
N ALA A 29 -8.53 8.87 11.64
CA ALA A 29 -7.55 7.90 12.15
C ALA A 29 -6.88 7.11 11.02
N ARG A 30 -7.63 6.73 9.97
CA ARG A 30 -7.05 6.07 8.79
C ARG A 30 -6.10 6.96 8.00
N VAL A 31 -6.41 8.24 7.88
CA VAL A 31 -5.52 9.20 7.19
C VAL A 31 -4.27 9.43 8.02
N ALA A 32 -4.42 9.64 9.34
CA ALA A 32 -3.29 9.88 10.25
C ALA A 32 -2.36 8.67 10.39
N LEU A 33 -2.90 7.44 10.37
CA LEU A 33 -2.15 6.20 10.54
C LEU A 33 -1.73 5.52 9.23
N GLY A 34 -2.19 6.04 8.08
CA GLY A 34 -2.06 5.35 6.78
C GLY A 34 -0.61 5.06 6.36
N ASP A 35 0.31 5.96 6.69
CA ASP A 35 1.72 5.79 6.34
C ASP A 35 2.51 4.92 7.32
N THR A 36 2.10 4.87 8.59
CA THR A 36 2.78 4.10 9.64
C THR A 36 2.22 2.68 9.81
N ALA A 37 0.96 2.46 9.47
CA ALA A 37 0.26 1.20 9.74
C ALA A 37 -0.30 0.58 8.43
N ARG A 38 0.58 0.00 7.62
CA ARG A 38 0.19 -0.73 6.40
C ARG A 38 -0.34 -2.15 6.73
N GLY A 39 -1.32 -2.62 5.96
CA GLY A 39 -1.86 -3.99 6.05
C GLY A 39 -3.11 -4.14 6.93
N ARG A 40 -3.60 -5.40 7.08
CA ARG A 40 -4.83 -5.74 7.82
C ARG A 40 -4.79 -5.29 9.28
N ALA A 41 -3.66 -5.48 9.96
CA ALA A 41 -3.47 -5.07 11.34
C ALA A 41 -3.57 -3.54 11.50
N GLY A 42 -2.99 -2.77 10.58
CA GLY A 42 -3.09 -1.31 10.60
C GLY A 42 -4.50 -0.79 10.35
N HIS A 43 -5.29 -1.48 9.52
CA HIS A 43 -6.70 -1.14 9.32
C HIS A 43 -7.53 -1.39 10.58
N ALA A 44 -7.27 -2.47 11.30
CA ALA A 44 -7.92 -2.77 12.57
C ALA A 44 -7.54 -1.74 13.64
N LEU A 45 -6.26 -1.36 13.72
CA LEU A 45 -5.76 -0.33 14.64
C LEU A 45 -6.43 1.02 14.36
N ALA A 46 -6.46 1.46 13.10
CA ALA A 46 -7.11 2.71 12.72
C ALA A 46 -8.62 2.70 13.01
N GLY A 47 -9.27 1.54 12.84
CA GLY A 47 -10.66 1.35 13.24
C GLY A 47 -10.87 1.47 14.75
N ALA A 48 -10.02 0.82 15.55
CA ALA A 48 -10.09 0.88 17.01
C ALA A 48 -9.83 2.29 17.55
N VAL A 49 -8.84 3.00 17.01
CA VAL A 49 -8.53 4.40 17.37
C VAL A 49 -9.70 5.31 16.98
N GLY A 50 -10.23 5.17 15.76
CA GLY A 50 -11.39 5.93 15.30
C GLY A 50 -12.63 5.69 16.16
N PHE A 51 -12.89 4.45 16.55
CA PHE A 51 -13.98 4.08 17.45
C PHE A 51 -13.80 4.69 18.84
N ALA A 52 -12.60 4.61 19.43
CA ALA A 52 -12.31 5.20 20.73
C ALA A 52 -12.51 6.74 20.73
N LEU A 53 -12.05 7.41 19.68
CA LEU A 53 -12.26 8.85 19.49
C LEU A 53 -13.75 9.20 19.33
N ALA A 54 -14.50 8.40 18.58
CA ALA A 54 -15.93 8.61 18.39
C ALA A 54 -16.73 8.43 19.67
N VAL A 55 -16.42 7.40 20.46
CA VAL A 55 -17.02 7.21 21.79
C VAL A 55 -16.65 8.39 22.69
N GLY A 56 -15.38 8.80 22.74
CA GLY A 56 -14.95 9.96 23.53
C GLY A 56 -15.69 11.24 23.15
N ALA A 57 -15.82 11.52 21.85
CA ALA A 57 -16.58 12.66 21.35
C ALA A 57 -18.07 12.57 21.67
N ALA A 58 -18.70 11.40 21.52
CA ALA A 58 -20.10 11.20 21.88
C ALA A 58 -20.36 11.39 23.38
N THR A 59 -19.43 10.92 24.22
CA THR A 59 -19.53 11.10 25.68
C THR A 59 -19.36 12.57 26.06
N LEU A 60 -18.40 13.26 25.43
CA LEU A 60 -18.18 14.69 25.63
C LEU A 60 -19.39 15.51 25.18
N ALA A 61 -19.95 15.20 24.01
CA ALA A 61 -21.17 15.81 23.48
C ALA A 61 -22.34 15.66 24.46
N HIS A 62 -22.52 14.45 25.02
CA HIS A 62 -23.55 14.21 26.03
C HIS A 62 -23.34 15.03 27.31
N SER A 63 -22.10 15.13 27.80
CA SER A 63 -21.79 15.87 29.04
C SER A 63 -21.90 17.39 28.92
N THR A 64 -21.65 17.92 27.71
CA THR A 64 -21.65 19.37 27.43
C THR A 64 -23.00 19.87 26.89
N GLY A 65 -23.94 18.96 26.62
CA GLY A 65 -25.20 19.27 25.93
C GLY A 65 -25.01 19.65 24.46
N PHE A 66 -23.81 19.46 23.92
CA PHE A 66 -23.48 19.76 22.54
C PHE A 66 -24.12 18.73 21.62
N ARG A 67 -24.93 19.17 20.65
CA ARG A 67 -25.57 18.31 19.64
C ARG A 67 -25.02 18.68 18.26
N LEU A 68 -24.97 17.76 17.29
CA LEU A 68 -24.64 18.19 15.92
C LEU A 68 -25.66 19.22 15.40
N SER A 69 -26.90 19.16 15.87
CA SER A 69 -27.89 20.19 15.57
C SER A 69 -27.45 21.59 16.01
N SER A 70 -26.69 21.73 17.10
CA SER A 70 -26.16 23.03 17.55
C SER A 70 -24.94 23.51 16.75
N LEU A 71 -24.25 22.62 16.04
CA LEU A 71 -23.25 22.99 15.02
C LEU A 71 -23.92 23.56 13.76
N GLY A 72 -25.23 23.45 13.64
CA GLY A 72 -26.05 23.96 12.55
C GLY A 72 -25.49 23.57 11.18
N LEU A 73 -24.99 24.58 10.48
CA LEU A 73 -24.48 24.47 9.11
C LEU A 73 -23.16 23.70 8.98
N MET A 74 -22.34 23.72 10.01
CA MET A 74 -21.05 23.02 10.02
C MET A 74 -21.23 21.50 10.08
N ALA A 75 -22.28 21.04 10.78
CA ALA A 75 -22.67 19.64 10.82
C ALA A 75 -23.12 19.14 9.44
N TRP A 76 -23.91 19.94 8.71
CA TRP A 76 -24.31 19.62 7.34
C TRP A 76 -23.11 19.49 6.38
N GLY A 77 -22.15 20.41 6.47
CA GLY A 77 -20.90 20.31 5.69
C GLY A 77 -20.14 19.02 5.98
N LEU A 78 -20.03 18.64 7.25
CA LEU A 78 -19.40 17.39 7.67
C LEU A 78 -20.13 16.15 7.13
N VAL A 79 -21.47 16.13 7.24
CA VAL A 79 -22.30 15.04 6.71
C VAL A 79 -22.14 14.91 5.19
N LEU A 80 -22.17 16.03 4.45
CA LEU A 80 -21.99 16.04 3.00
C LEU A 80 -20.61 15.51 2.60
N ILE A 81 -19.54 15.92 3.28
CA ILE A 81 -18.18 15.42 3.02
C ILE A 81 -18.10 13.92 3.28
N VAL A 82 -18.64 13.46 4.42
CA VAL A 82 -18.66 12.03 4.77
C VAL A 82 -19.44 11.23 3.73
N LEU A 83 -20.58 11.73 3.28
CA LEU A 83 -21.40 11.08 2.26
C LEU A 83 -20.67 11.01 0.91
N ALA A 84 -20.04 12.10 0.48
CA ALA A 84 -19.25 12.16 -0.76
C ALA A 84 -18.13 11.10 -0.75
N ILE A 85 -17.37 11.00 0.35
CA ILE A 85 -16.31 10.02 0.53
C ILE A 85 -16.88 8.59 0.51
N THR A 86 -18.02 8.37 1.16
CA THR A 86 -18.68 7.06 1.24
C THR A 86 -19.16 6.59 -0.12
N VAL A 87 -19.77 7.47 -0.91
CA VAL A 87 -20.25 7.21 -2.27
C VAL A 87 -19.07 6.93 -3.19
N GLN A 88 -18.02 7.75 -3.14
CA GLN A 88 -16.80 7.54 -3.92
C GLN A 88 -16.20 6.16 -3.64
N ARG A 89 -16.08 5.77 -2.36
CA ARG A 89 -15.55 4.45 -1.96
C ARG A 89 -16.44 3.31 -2.41
N SER A 90 -17.75 3.47 -2.33
CA SER A 90 -18.72 2.45 -2.76
C SER A 90 -18.64 2.22 -4.27
N LEU A 91 -18.60 3.29 -5.06
CA LEU A 91 -18.44 3.20 -6.52
C LEU A 91 -17.12 2.55 -6.92
N ALA A 92 -16.02 2.90 -6.24
CA ALA A 92 -14.72 2.27 -6.45
C ALA A 92 -14.74 0.76 -6.10
N PHE A 93 -15.48 0.36 -5.06
CA PHE A 93 -15.65 -1.04 -4.69
C PHE A 93 -16.40 -1.84 -5.78
N PHE A 94 -17.38 -1.24 -6.44
CA PHE A 94 -18.08 -1.85 -7.59
C PHE A 94 -17.27 -1.85 -8.90
N GLY A 95 -16.01 -1.43 -8.86
CA GLY A 95 -15.14 -1.40 -10.04
C GLY A 95 -15.46 -0.26 -11.00
N ALA A 96 -16.23 0.75 -10.58
CA ALA A 96 -16.42 1.94 -11.40
C ALA A 96 -15.05 2.62 -11.62
N PRO A 97 -14.78 3.11 -12.84
CA PRO A 97 -13.55 3.83 -13.09
C PRO A 97 -13.55 5.09 -12.22
N TRP A 98 -12.38 5.44 -11.69
CA TRP A 98 -12.27 6.45 -10.63
C TRP A 98 -12.87 7.81 -11.01
N TRP A 99 -12.84 8.21 -12.29
CA TRP A 99 -13.40 9.47 -12.77
C TRP A 99 -14.92 9.50 -12.60
N LEU A 100 -15.58 8.36 -12.83
CA LEU A 100 -17.01 8.17 -12.62
C LEU A 100 -17.37 8.15 -11.14
N SER A 101 -16.48 7.63 -10.29
CA SER A 101 -16.66 7.65 -8.82
C SER A 101 -16.59 9.07 -8.27
N VAL A 102 -15.63 9.86 -8.76
CA VAL A 102 -15.45 11.27 -8.39
C VAL A 102 -16.61 12.12 -8.89
N SER A 103 -16.93 12.05 -10.19
CA SER A 103 -18.05 12.81 -10.75
C SER A 103 -19.38 12.41 -10.11
N GLY A 104 -19.59 11.11 -9.85
CA GLY A 104 -20.77 10.60 -9.15
C GLY A 104 -20.90 11.17 -7.74
N SER A 105 -19.82 11.18 -6.95
CA SER A 105 -19.84 11.80 -5.62
C SER A 105 -20.12 13.30 -5.67
N LEU A 106 -19.59 13.99 -6.69
CA LEU A 106 -19.72 15.44 -6.85
C LEU A 106 -21.14 15.84 -7.25
N VAL A 107 -21.72 15.14 -8.23
CA VAL A 107 -23.11 15.32 -8.67
C VAL A 107 -24.07 15.00 -7.53
N LEU A 108 -23.84 13.93 -6.77
CA LEU A 108 -24.69 13.59 -5.63
C LEU A 108 -24.61 14.66 -4.53
N THR A 109 -23.40 15.16 -4.23
CA THR A 109 -23.21 16.23 -3.25
C THR A 109 -23.93 17.50 -3.70
N LEU A 110 -23.74 17.92 -4.95
CA LEU A 110 -24.43 19.10 -5.51
C LEU A 110 -25.95 18.94 -5.53
N GLY A 111 -26.43 17.76 -5.92
CA GLY A 111 -27.86 17.45 -5.92
C GLY A 111 -28.45 17.54 -4.51
N LEU A 112 -27.76 16.99 -3.51
CA LEU A 112 -28.18 17.07 -2.11
C LEU A 112 -28.14 18.49 -1.55
N THR A 113 -27.11 19.28 -1.90
CA THR A 113 -27.07 20.70 -1.55
C THR A 113 -28.24 21.46 -2.19
N GLY A 114 -28.60 21.13 -3.43
CA GLY A 114 -29.77 21.70 -4.12
C GLY A 114 -31.13 21.30 -3.52
N THR A 115 -31.16 20.23 -2.70
CA THR A 115 -32.36 19.81 -1.95
C THR A 115 -32.42 20.39 -0.54
N LEU A 116 -31.44 21.21 -0.12
CA LEU A 116 -31.49 21.90 1.16
C LEU A 116 -32.67 22.89 1.15
N ALA A 117 -33.38 22.98 2.28
CA ALA A 117 -34.46 23.93 2.44
C ALA A 117 -33.94 25.38 2.30
N GLU A 118 -34.76 26.28 1.72
CA GLU A 118 -34.45 27.71 1.60
C GLU A 118 -33.99 28.32 2.91
N SER A 119 -34.57 27.91 4.04
CA SER A 119 -34.19 28.37 5.38
C SER A 119 -32.71 28.09 5.74
N VAL A 120 -32.13 27.02 5.20
CA VAL A 120 -30.70 26.70 5.40
C VAL A 120 -29.82 27.60 4.53
N MET A 121 -30.27 27.91 3.31
CA MET A 121 -29.59 28.81 2.38
C MET A 121 -29.64 30.26 2.87
N ASP A 122 -30.75 30.67 3.47
CA ASP A 122 -30.91 31.99 4.08
C ASP A 122 -30.03 32.15 5.32
N ALA A 123 -30.04 31.15 6.22
CA ALA A 123 -29.14 31.13 7.37
C ALA A 123 -27.65 31.15 6.97
N LEU A 124 -27.31 30.53 5.83
CA LEU A 124 -25.98 30.58 5.22
C LEU A 124 -25.60 31.97 4.73
N ALA A 125 -26.54 32.63 4.06
CA ALA A 125 -26.36 33.97 3.54
C ALA A 125 -26.21 34.98 4.68
N GLU A 126 -27.05 34.89 5.71
CA GLU A 126 -26.98 35.73 6.91
C GLU A 126 -25.68 35.56 7.70
N ALA A 127 -25.17 34.33 7.79
CA ALA A 127 -23.88 34.06 8.44
C ALA A 127 -22.66 34.56 7.63
N GLY A 128 -22.86 35.15 6.44
CA GLY A 128 -21.78 35.52 5.52
C GLY A 128 -21.04 34.31 4.92
N LEU A 129 -21.54 33.11 5.17
CA LEU A 129 -20.96 31.83 4.74
C LEU A 129 -21.51 31.37 3.38
N GLY A 130 -22.50 32.07 2.83
CA GLY A 130 -23.06 31.79 1.50
C GLY A 130 -22.00 31.76 0.39
N ALA A 131 -20.95 32.58 0.50
CA ALA A 131 -19.79 32.54 -0.39
C ALA A 131 -18.73 31.50 0.02
N VAL A 132 -18.68 31.13 1.30
CA VAL A 132 -17.68 30.20 1.85
C VAL A 132 -17.95 28.77 1.40
N ILE A 133 -19.20 28.35 1.26
CA ILE A 133 -19.54 27.02 0.73
C ILE A 133 -19.00 26.81 -0.70
N PRO A 134 -19.31 27.66 -1.69
CA PRO A 134 -18.78 27.48 -3.04
C PRO A 134 -17.25 27.60 -3.07
N ILE A 135 -16.65 28.46 -2.23
CA ILE A 135 -15.18 28.55 -2.12
C ILE A 135 -14.58 27.27 -1.54
N ALA A 136 -15.11 26.74 -0.43
CA ALA A 136 -14.66 25.51 0.20
C ALA A 136 -14.83 24.32 -0.75
N PHE A 137 -15.91 24.31 -1.53
CA PHE A 137 -16.15 23.32 -2.58
C PHE A 137 -15.14 23.42 -3.72
N VAL A 138 -14.83 24.63 -4.21
CA VAL A 138 -13.80 24.86 -5.22
C VAL A 138 -12.43 24.43 -4.69
N VAL A 139 -12.09 24.78 -3.45
CA VAL A 139 -10.83 24.37 -2.81
C VAL A 139 -10.75 22.85 -2.65
N PHE A 140 -11.82 22.20 -2.22
CA PHE A 140 -11.89 20.75 -2.10
C PHE A 140 -11.78 20.07 -3.47
N ALA A 141 -12.52 20.54 -4.48
CA ALA A 141 -12.43 20.05 -5.85
C ALA A 141 -11.00 20.24 -6.42
N THR A 142 -10.38 21.38 -6.15
CA THR A 142 -8.99 21.66 -6.59
C THR A 142 -7.99 20.74 -5.90
N ALA A 143 -8.10 20.56 -4.58
CA ALA A 143 -7.26 19.64 -3.81
C ALA A 143 -7.43 18.20 -4.27
N LEU A 144 -8.66 17.81 -4.61
CA LEU A 144 -8.97 16.50 -5.18
C LEU A 144 -8.33 16.33 -6.57
N VAL A 145 -8.41 17.34 -7.44
CA VAL A 145 -7.74 17.36 -8.76
C VAL A 145 -6.21 17.30 -8.62
N ILE A 146 -5.62 18.02 -7.68
CA ILE A 146 -4.17 17.96 -7.40
C ILE A 146 -3.79 16.55 -6.91
N GLY A 147 -4.55 15.98 -5.98
CA GLY A 147 -4.38 14.60 -5.53
C GLY A 147 -4.49 13.60 -6.69
N LEU A 148 -5.39 13.85 -7.64
CA LEU A 148 -5.58 13.05 -8.85
C LEU A 148 -4.37 13.12 -9.79
N VAL A 149 -3.84 14.32 -10.07
CA VAL A 149 -2.64 14.50 -10.89
C VAL A 149 -1.46 13.78 -10.26
N ARG A 150 -1.26 13.97 -8.95
CA ARG A 150 -0.15 13.36 -8.21
C ARG A 150 -0.27 11.83 -8.14
N SER A 151 -1.47 11.29 -7.98
CA SER A 151 -1.70 9.83 -8.00
C SER A 151 -1.40 9.19 -9.37
N ARG A 152 -1.60 9.94 -10.46
CA ARG A 152 -1.21 9.53 -11.82
C ARG A 152 0.30 9.59 -12.02
N GLU A 153 0.98 10.57 -11.44
CA GLU A 153 2.45 10.67 -11.47
C GLU A 153 3.10 9.52 -10.68
N VAL A 154 2.56 9.16 -9.52
CA VAL A 154 3.02 7.99 -8.75
C VAL A 154 2.82 6.67 -9.52
N ARG A 155 1.79 6.59 -10.39
CA ARG A 155 1.60 5.47 -11.32
C ARG A 155 2.44 5.55 -12.60
N ARG A 156 3.02 6.71 -12.90
CA ARG A 156 3.87 6.97 -14.07
C ARG A 156 5.35 6.94 -13.74
N ASP A 157 5.73 6.57 -12.53
CA ASP A 157 7.11 6.18 -12.28
C ASP A 157 7.37 4.90 -13.10
N PRO A 158 8.22 4.92 -14.15
CA PRO A 158 8.54 3.75 -14.95
C PRO A 158 9.30 2.68 -14.15
N THR A 159 9.67 2.97 -12.90
CA THR A 159 10.15 1.96 -11.95
C THR A 159 9.02 1.23 -11.20
N SER A 160 7.77 1.71 -11.29
CA SER A 160 6.56 1.06 -10.73
C SER A 160 5.91 0.05 -11.66
N ASP A 161 6.43 -0.11 -12.89
CA ASP A 161 6.29 -1.34 -13.69
C ASP A 161 7.07 -2.52 -13.08
N ARG A 162 7.49 -2.39 -11.80
CA ARG A 162 7.58 -3.51 -10.86
C ARG A 162 6.22 -4.17 -10.76
N PHE A 163 5.98 -5.03 -11.74
CA PHE A 163 5.48 -6.37 -11.57
C PHE A 163 5.00 -6.62 -10.15
N VAL A 164 3.72 -6.33 -9.87
CA VAL A 164 3.04 -6.94 -8.73
C VAL A 164 3.18 -8.43 -9.03
N PRO A 165 3.99 -9.20 -8.30
CA PRO A 165 4.01 -10.62 -8.51
C PRO A 165 2.57 -11.05 -8.28
N GLU A 166 1.94 -11.66 -9.29
CA GLU A 166 0.85 -12.59 -9.05
C GLU A 166 1.24 -13.41 -7.82
N PRO A 167 0.31 -13.70 -6.90
CA PRO A 167 0.60 -14.51 -5.73
C PRO A 167 1.39 -15.71 -6.24
N VAL A 168 2.67 -15.72 -5.88
CA VAL A 168 3.60 -16.74 -6.32
C VAL A 168 2.96 -18.00 -5.81
N LEU A 169 2.35 -18.79 -6.71
CA LEU A 169 1.92 -20.14 -6.43
C LEU A 169 3.05 -20.72 -5.58
N PRO A 170 2.77 -21.22 -4.35
CA PRO A 170 3.81 -21.55 -3.40
C PRO A 170 4.86 -22.33 -4.17
N ILE A 171 6.03 -21.70 -4.39
CA ILE A 171 7.11 -22.35 -5.12
C ILE A 171 7.32 -23.60 -4.30
N ARG A 172 7.00 -24.73 -4.93
CA ARG A 172 7.20 -26.07 -4.42
C ARG A 172 8.57 -26.01 -3.78
N ARG A 173 8.64 -26.05 -2.43
CA ARG A 173 9.87 -25.82 -1.67
C ARG A 173 10.97 -26.56 -2.41
N ASN A 174 11.93 -25.82 -2.97
CA ASN A 174 13.07 -26.47 -3.57
C ASN A 174 13.72 -27.23 -2.41
N PRO A 175 13.78 -28.58 -2.42
CA PRO A 175 14.31 -29.36 -1.30
C PRO A 175 15.77 -29.02 -0.96
N ASP A 176 16.44 -28.23 -1.81
CA ASP A 176 17.81 -27.73 -1.62
C ASP A 176 17.89 -26.49 -0.68
N GLY A 177 16.77 -25.82 -0.33
CA GLY A 177 16.75 -24.59 0.47
C GLY A 177 17.20 -24.70 1.93
N ASP A 178 17.46 -25.93 2.40
CA ASP A 178 17.90 -26.24 3.76
C ASP A 178 19.26 -25.62 4.13
N GLY A 179 20.14 -25.38 3.14
CA GLY A 179 21.52 -24.91 3.40
C GLY A 179 21.57 -23.57 4.13
N PHE A 180 20.76 -22.60 3.69
CA PHE A 180 20.68 -21.28 4.32
C PHE A 180 20.00 -21.31 5.69
N GLU A 181 19.01 -22.18 5.89
CA GLU A 181 18.36 -22.33 7.20
C GLU A 181 19.31 -22.98 8.21
N ARG A 182 20.11 -23.97 7.79
CA ARG A 182 21.14 -24.59 8.63
C ARG A 182 22.24 -23.60 9.02
N LEU A 183 22.73 -22.79 8.08
CA LEU A 183 23.68 -21.69 8.38
C LEU A 183 23.08 -20.67 9.35
N ARG A 184 21.82 -20.30 9.16
CA ARG A 184 21.13 -19.37 10.05
C ARG A 184 20.95 -19.95 11.46
N GLY A 185 20.67 -21.25 11.56
CA GLY A 185 20.61 -21.98 12.82
C GLY A 185 21.94 -21.93 13.58
N GLY A 186 23.05 -22.26 12.92
CA GLY A 186 24.40 -22.22 13.51
C GLY A 186 24.82 -20.81 13.97
N LEU A 187 24.48 -19.78 13.18
CA LEU A 187 24.73 -18.37 13.54
C LEU A 187 23.94 -17.90 14.78
N ASN A 188 22.86 -18.60 15.16
CA ASN A 188 22.06 -18.27 16.33
C ASN A 188 22.50 -19.04 17.58
N THR A 189 23.04 -20.26 17.44
CA THR A 189 23.46 -21.10 18.58
C THR A 189 24.81 -20.73 19.16
N GLY A 190 25.53 -19.76 18.56
CA GLY A 190 26.71 -19.15 19.18
C GLY A 190 28.01 -19.94 19.04
N SER A 191 28.04 -21.00 18.24
CA SER A 191 29.25 -21.73 17.85
C SER A 191 29.29 -21.87 16.33
N PHE A 192 30.35 -21.35 15.69
CA PHE A 192 30.76 -21.78 14.36
C PHE A 192 31.37 -23.18 14.51
N ASP A 193 30.50 -24.18 14.60
CA ASP A 193 30.86 -25.59 14.71
C ASP A 193 31.08 -26.20 13.32
N ALA A 194 31.53 -27.45 13.26
CA ALA A 194 31.71 -28.20 12.02
C ALA A 194 30.42 -28.26 11.15
N ARG A 195 29.23 -28.07 11.74
CA ARG A 195 27.96 -28.00 11.00
C ARG A 195 27.83 -26.70 10.21
N SER A 196 28.33 -25.60 10.77
CA SER A 196 28.39 -24.29 10.14
C SER A 196 29.28 -24.31 8.89
N GLU A 197 30.45 -24.95 9.00
CA GLU A 197 31.40 -25.16 7.90
C GLU A 197 30.81 -26.05 6.81
N THR A 198 30.16 -27.16 7.19
CA THR A 198 29.46 -28.05 6.24
C THR A 198 28.35 -27.30 5.50
N ALA A 199 27.62 -26.42 6.19
CA ALA A 199 26.55 -25.64 5.59
C ALA A 199 27.10 -24.53 4.66
N LEU A 200 28.25 -23.92 5.01
CA LEU A 200 28.98 -22.99 4.14
C LEU A 200 29.43 -23.69 2.85
N MET A 201 29.98 -24.90 2.96
CA MET A 201 30.35 -25.73 1.81
C MET A 201 29.13 -26.11 0.96
N GLY A 202 27.97 -26.30 1.59
CA GLY A 202 26.69 -26.45 0.89
C GLY A 202 26.34 -25.24 0.03
N VAL A 203 26.43 -24.03 0.60
CA VAL A 203 26.18 -22.78 -0.12
C VAL A 203 27.22 -22.53 -1.23
N LEU A 204 28.49 -22.91 -1.01
CA LEU A 204 29.54 -22.88 -2.04
C LEU A 204 29.20 -23.77 -3.24
N LYS A 205 28.63 -24.95 -2.99
CA LYS A 205 28.19 -25.86 -4.06
C LYS A 205 26.99 -25.27 -4.81
N GLU A 206 26.04 -24.66 -4.09
CA GLU A 206 24.92 -23.94 -4.70
C GLU A 206 25.37 -22.76 -5.55
N ARG A 207 26.41 -22.02 -5.14
CA ARG A 207 27.00 -20.93 -5.93
C ARG A 207 27.45 -21.40 -7.30
N LYS A 208 28.25 -22.47 -7.38
CA LYS A 208 28.73 -23.00 -8.68
C LYS A 208 27.58 -23.38 -9.61
N LYS A 209 26.50 -23.95 -9.05
CA LYS A 209 25.28 -24.28 -9.79
C LYS A 209 24.55 -23.02 -10.27
N PHE A 210 24.42 -22.02 -9.40
CA PHE A 210 23.78 -20.74 -9.72
C PHE A 210 24.49 -20.01 -10.86
N ASP A 211 25.82 -19.88 -10.80
CA ASP A 211 26.62 -19.22 -11.84
C ASP A 211 26.51 -19.94 -13.19
N ALA A 212 26.56 -21.27 -13.17
CA ALA A 212 26.41 -22.09 -14.37
C ALA A 212 25.02 -21.92 -15.01
N ASP A 213 23.96 -21.89 -14.20
CA ASP A 213 22.59 -21.69 -14.67
C ASP A 213 22.39 -20.27 -15.22
N VAL A 214 22.93 -19.24 -14.54
CA VAL A 214 22.87 -17.85 -15.00
C VAL A 214 23.56 -17.68 -16.35
N MET A 215 24.76 -18.24 -16.53
CA MET A 215 25.49 -18.15 -17.80
C MET A 215 24.77 -18.90 -18.92
N ARG A 216 24.19 -20.07 -18.61
CA ARG A 216 23.39 -20.84 -19.57
C ARG A 216 22.15 -20.07 -20.02
N ASP A 217 21.46 -19.41 -19.09
CA ASP A 217 20.27 -18.60 -19.39
C ASP A 217 20.61 -17.35 -20.21
N ALA A 218 21.71 -16.67 -19.89
CA ALA A 218 22.20 -15.52 -20.65
C ALA A 218 22.57 -15.90 -22.10
N GLN A 219 23.27 -17.02 -22.29
CA GLN A 219 23.60 -17.55 -23.63
C GLN A 219 22.36 -17.99 -24.42
N ARG A 220 21.37 -18.61 -23.76
CA ARG A 220 20.09 -18.94 -24.39
C ARG A 220 19.37 -17.69 -24.86
N LEU A 221 19.34 -16.65 -24.03
CA LEU A 221 18.71 -15.39 -24.37
C LEU A 221 19.39 -14.70 -25.56
N SER A 222 20.73 -14.66 -25.58
CA SER A 222 21.46 -14.01 -26.68
C SER A 222 21.19 -14.66 -28.03
N ARG A 223 20.86 -15.96 -28.05
CA ARG A 223 20.53 -16.72 -29.27
C ARG A 223 19.07 -16.59 -29.70
N SER A 224 18.14 -16.30 -28.77
CA SER A 224 16.70 -16.38 -29.04
C SER A 224 15.99 -15.02 -29.18
N VAL A 225 16.68 -13.89 -28.96
CA VAL A 225 16.03 -12.56 -28.98
C VAL A 225 16.01 -11.99 -30.40
N PRO A 226 14.83 -11.66 -30.97
CA PRO A 226 14.73 -10.97 -32.26
C PRO A 226 15.41 -9.59 -32.24
N ASP A 227 15.89 -9.13 -33.40
CA ASP A 227 16.66 -7.90 -33.55
C ASP A 227 15.94 -6.67 -32.98
N SER A 228 14.62 -6.58 -33.18
CA SER A 228 13.75 -5.52 -32.66
C SER A 228 13.70 -5.45 -31.13
N LYS A 229 14.12 -6.51 -30.42
CA LYS A 229 14.12 -6.61 -28.95
C LYS A 229 15.51 -6.76 -28.35
N ARG A 230 16.58 -6.70 -29.15
CA ARG A 230 17.98 -6.81 -28.68
C ARG A 230 18.31 -5.83 -27.55
N LYS A 231 17.78 -4.60 -27.59
CA LYS A 231 18.01 -3.60 -26.52
C LYS A 231 17.44 -4.06 -25.17
N GLN A 232 16.22 -4.60 -25.15
CA GLN A 232 15.58 -5.14 -23.93
C GLN A 232 16.29 -6.41 -23.46
N GLY A 233 16.66 -7.31 -24.39
CA GLY A 233 17.44 -8.50 -24.07
C GLY A 233 18.81 -8.18 -23.46
N ARG A 234 19.55 -7.20 -24.01
CA ARG A 234 20.84 -6.74 -23.47
C ARG A 234 20.69 -6.14 -22.07
N ALA A 235 19.66 -5.34 -21.83
CA ALA A 235 19.40 -4.79 -20.50
C ALA A 235 19.12 -5.88 -19.46
N LEU A 236 18.37 -6.92 -19.84
CA LEU A 236 18.07 -8.05 -18.95
C LEU A 236 19.31 -8.91 -18.67
N ILE A 237 20.15 -9.16 -19.69
CA ILE A 237 21.44 -9.84 -19.51
C ILE A 237 22.35 -9.02 -18.59
N ALA A 238 22.44 -7.70 -18.78
CA ALA A 238 23.23 -6.82 -17.92
C ALA A 238 22.76 -6.87 -16.46
N ALA A 239 21.45 -6.82 -16.21
CA ALA A 239 20.89 -6.91 -14.87
C ALA A 239 21.17 -8.26 -14.20
N ILE A 240 21.09 -9.37 -14.95
CA ILE A 240 21.43 -10.71 -14.45
C ILE A 240 22.94 -10.80 -14.11
N THR A 241 23.81 -10.29 -14.98
CA THR A 241 25.26 -10.27 -14.75
C THR A 241 25.62 -9.41 -13.55
N GLU A 242 25.01 -8.24 -13.39
CA GLU A 242 25.21 -7.36 -12.23
C GLU A 242 24.77 -8.06 -10.94
N ASN A 243 23.61 -8.73 -10.94
CA ASN A 243 23.13 -9.49 -9.80
C ASN A 243 24.10 -10.62 -9.41
N GLY A 244 24.68 -11.32 -10.40
CA GLY A 244 25.75 -12.31 -10.18
C GLY A 244 27.01 -11.70 -9.55
N GLN A 245 27.44 -10.52 -9.99
CA GLN A 245 28.57 -9.82 -9.36
C GLN A 245 28.26 -9.37 -7.92
N GLN A 246 27.04 -8.90 -7.66
CA GLN A 246 26.62 -8.55 -6.30
C GLN A 246 26.56 -9.77 -5.39
N TYR A 247 26.08 -10.91 -5.90
CA TYR A 247 26.10 -12.19 -5.19
C TYR A 247 27.53 -12.58 -4.83
N GLN A 248 28.47 -12.46 -5.78
CA GLN A 248 29.88 -12.73 -5.56
C GLN A 248 30.45 -11.88 -4.43
N ARG A 249 30.26 -10.56 -4.47
CA ARG A 249 30.76 -9.65 -3.42
C ARG A 249 30.17 -9.97 -2.05
N ALA A 250 28.86 -10.25 -1.99
CA ALA A 250 28.21 -10.60 -0.73
C ALA A 250 28.68 -11.95 -0.18
N PHE A 251 29.07 -12.86 -1.07
CA PHE A 251 29.65 -14.15 -0.71
C PHE A 251 31.08 -14.00 -0.18
N ASP A 252 31.92 -13.22 -0.86
CA ASP A 252 33.30 -12.94 -0.44
C ASP A 252 33.30 -12.24 0.94
N SER A 253 32.39 -11.28 1.16
CA SER A 253 32.19 -10.67 2.49
C SER A 253 31.67 -11.64 3.55
N LEU A 254 30.96 -12.72 3.17
CA LEU A 254 30.55 -13.75 4.13
C LEU A 254 31.74 -14.64 4.51
N ALA A 255 32.59 -14.99 3.55
CA ALA A 255 33.81 -15.77 3.78
C ALA A 255 34.81 -14.98 4.65
N GLU A 256 35.03 -13.71 4.35
CA GLU A 256 35.90 -12.82 5.14
C GLU A 256 35.38 -12.67 6.58
N ALA A 257 34.06 -12.46 6.75
CA ALA A 257 33.44 -12.40 8.07
C ALA A 257 33.56 -13.73 8.84
N HIS A 258 33.54 -14.86 8.14
CA HIS A 258 33.76 -16.18 8.73
C HIS A 258 35.20 -16.33 9.22
N ASP A 259 36.18 -15.98 8.39
CA ASP A 259 37.61 -16.10 8.71
C ASP A 259 38.01 -15.21 9.89
N HIS A 260 37.36 -14.06 10.03
CA HIS A 260 37.52 -13.15 11.18
C HIS A 260 36.63 -13.47 12.38
N ASN A 261 35.79 -14.51 12.32
CA ASN A 261 34.80 -14.85 13.34
C ASN A 261 33.85 -13.67 13.70
N ASP A 262 33.61 -12.75 12.75
CA ASP A 262 32.71 -11.61 12.91
C ASP A 262 31.27 -12.02 12.58
N ARG A 263 30.53 -12.35 13.64
CA ARG A 263 29.12 -12.77 13.54
C ARG A 263 28.19 -11.67 13.04
N GLY A 264 28.51 -10.41 13.35
CA GLY A 264 27.70 -9.27 12.93
C GLY A 264 27.77 -9.10 11.41
N ALA A 265 29.00 -9.09 10.89
CA ALA A 265 29.27 -9.04 9.46
C ALA A 265 28.69 -10.27 8.73
N ALA A 266 28.87 -11.49 9.28
CA ALA A 266 28.34 -12.71 8.68
C ALA A 266 26.80 -12.69 8.56
N ARG A 267 26.09 -12.22 9.59
CA ARG A 267 24.62 -12.08 9.57
C ARG A 267 24.16 -11.04 8.53
N LEU A 268 24.89 -9.93 8.39
CA LEU A 268 24.58 -8.90 7.40
C LEU A 268 24.79 -9.44 5.98
N SER A 269 25.92 -10.09 5.71
CA SER A 269 26.23 -10.73 4.43
C SER A 269 25.22 -11.81 4.06
N LEU A 270 24.79 -12.64 5.02
CA LEU A 270 23.75 -13.65 4.80
C LEU A 270 22.38 -13.04 4.43
N ARG A 271 21.97 -11.95 5.10
CA ARG A 271 20.73 -11.22 4.72
C ARG A 271 20.83 -10.65 3.32
N ARG A 272 22.00 -10.12 2.95
CA ARG A 272 22.27 -9.57 1.62
C ARG A 272 22.22 -10.66 0.55
N LEU A 273 22.82 -11.83 0.79
CA LEU A 273 22.73 -13.00 -0.10
C LEU A 273 21.28 -13.45 -0.32
N GLN A 274 20.47 -13.52 0.75
CA GLN A 274 19.05 -13.86 0.64
C GLN A 274 18.26 -12.84 -0.19
N GLN A 275 18.56 -11.55 -0.05
CA GLN A 275 17.93 -10.51 -0.86
C GLN A 275 18.30 -10.65 -2.34
N ILE A 276 19.59 -10.82 -2.64
CA ILE A 276 20.10 -10.99 -4.00
C ILE A 276 19.49 -12.24 -4.65
N GLN A 277 19.40 -13.36 -3.92
CA GLN A 277 18.81 -14.60 -4.41
C GLN A 277 17.31 -14.44 -4.76
N ARG A 278 16.55 -13.69 -3.95
CA ARG A 278 15.14 -13.38 -4.28
C ARG A 278 15.03 -12.54 -5.55
N GLU A 279 15.93 -11.58 -5.72
CA GLU A 279 15.98 -10.73 -6.92
C GLU A 279 16.38 -11.53 -8.17
N ALA A 280 17.37 -12.41 -8.07
CA ALA A 280 17.74 -13.34 -9.13
C ALA A 280 16.56 -14.23 -9.56
N ASN A 281 15.80 -14.78 -8.59
CA ASN A 281 14.61 -15.57 -8.88
C ASN A 281 13.52 -14.76 -9.60
N ARG A 282 13.35 -13.49 -9.23
CA ARG A 282 12.43 -12.57 -9.94
C ARG A 282 12.90 -12.30 -11.37
N LEU A 283 14.20 -12.03 -11.57
CA LEU A 283 14.77 -11.80 -12.90
C LEU A 283 14.61 -13.04 -13.79
N ARG A 284 14.86 -14.25 -13.26
CA ARG A 284 14.60 -15.52 -13.96
C ARG A 284 13.13 -15.68 -14.36
N ALA A 285 12.19 -15.31 -13.48
CA ALA A 285 10.76 -15.37 -13.79
C ALA A 285 10.38 -14.39 -14.92
N VAL A 286 10.93 -13.17 -14.93
CA VAL A 286 10.75 -12.19 -16.00
C VAL A 286 11.34 -12.71 -17.31
N LEU A 287 12.57 -13.22 -17.26
CA LEU A 287 13.28 -13.82 -18.39
C LEU A 287 12.47 -14.95 -19.03
N SER A 288 11.96 -15.88 -18.23
CA SER A 288 11.19 -17.02 -18.72
C SER A 288 9.92 -16.59 -19.46
N ARG A 289 9.27 -15.51 -19.01
CA ARG A 289 8.05 -14.98 -19.64
C ARG A 289 8.37 -14.16 -20.88
N PHE A 290 9.46 -13.41 -20.86
CA PHE A 290 9.98 -12.73 -22.04
C PHE A 290 10.29 -13.73 -23.16
N VAL A 291 10.97 -14.83 -22.85
CA VAL A 291 11.27 -15.90 -23.83
C VAL A 291 9.99 -16.55 -24.35
N ARG A 292 9.02 -16.87 -23.48
CA ARG A 292 7.74 -17.48 -23.91
C ARG A 292 6.91 -16.58 -24.81
N ARG A 293 6.94 -15.26 -24.60
CA ARG A 293 6.18 -14.30 -25.42
C ARG A 293 6.77 -14.10 -26.82
N HIS A 294 8.04 -14.46 -27.01
CA HIS A 294 8.79 -14.18 -28.24
C HIS A 294 9.29 -15.45 -28.96
N ARG A 295 8.81 -16.63 -28.55
CA ARG A 295 8.83 -17.85 -29.35
C ARG A 295 7.50 -17.99 -30.07
#